data_AF-A0A947W7F8-F1
#
_entry.id   AF-A0A947W7F8-F1
#
_cell.length_a   1.000
_cell.length_b   1.000
_cell.length_c   1.000
_cell.angle_alpha   90.00
_cell.angle_beta   90.00
_cell.angle_gamma   90.00
#
_symmetry.space_group_name_H-M   'P 1'
#
loop_
_entity.id
_entity.type
_entity.pdbx_description
1 polymer ?
#
loop_
_entity_poly.entity_id
_entity_poly.type
_entity_poly.pdbx_seq_one_letter_code
_entity_poly.pdbx_strand_id
1 'polypeptide(L)'
;MNTYGIINCKTALITILVFLGTISVAIPALRLAHENLTCWDCHLEEDILGPPVRPCLDCHSSEGSHVEGFNPPSIDFLHEQAPEAPTCVACHGNHDIESPNSPDSPVYWRNTPDLCGSCHMKAEFEGVIK
;
A
#
# COMPACT_ATOMS: atom_id res chain seq x y z
N MET A 1 25.52 -12.27 8.09
CA MET A 1 24.81 -11.06 8.56
C MET A 1 25.43 -9.86 7.86
N ASN A 2 24.98 -9.57 6.64
CA ASN A 2 25.50 -8.45 5.86
C ASN A 2 24.92 -7.15 6.40
N THR A 3 25.79 -6.31 6.95
CA THR A 3 25.48 -4.99 7.51
C THR A 3 25.09 -3.94 6.46
N TYR A 4 25.01 -4.33 5.18
CA TYR A 4 24.75 -3.44 4.05
C TYR A 4 23.25 -3.28 3.71
N GLY A 5 22.34 -4.08 4.30
CA GLY A 5 20.90 -4.03 3.99
C GLY A 5 20.06 -3.04 4.82
N ILE A 6 20.61 -2.47 5.91
CA ILE A 6 19.86 -1.59 6.84
C ILE A 6 20.24 -0.11 6.67
N ILE A 7 21.19 0.21 5.79
CA ILE A 7 21.58 1.60 5.51
C ILE A 7 20.56 2.20 4.52
N ASN A 8 19.30 2.22 4.94
CA ASN A 8 18.29 3.08 4.35
C ASN A 8 18.74 4.53 4.57
N CYS A 9 18.63 5.33 3.50
CA CYS A 9 19.03 6.72 3.36
C CYS A 9 18.61 7.68 4.53
N LYS A 10 17.75 7.23 5.45
CA LYS A 10 17.30 7.95 6.66
C LYS A 10 18.39 8.08 7.74
N THR A 11 19.28 7.10 7.95
CA THR A 11 20.23 7.13 9.10
C THR A 11 21.39 8.12 8.92
N ALA A 12 21.80 8.41 7.69
CA ALA A 12 22.89 9.35 7.38
C ALA A 12 22.48 10.84 7.53
N LEU A 13 21.20 11.17 7.36
CA LEU A 13 20.68 12.54 7.53
C LEU A 13 20.37 12.87 9.00
N ILE A 14 19.94 11.89 9.80
CA ILE A 14 19.57 12.08 11.21
C ILE A 14 20.79 12.43 12.07
N THR A 15 21.97 11.88 11.77
CA THR A 15 23.19 12.15 12.56
C THR A 15 23.77 13.55 12.34
N ILE A 16 23.55 14.17 11.17
CA ILE A 16 24.09 15.51 10.85
C ILE A 16 23.26 16.63 11.51
N LEU A 17 21.96 16.42 11.69
CA LEU A 17 21.02 17.44 12.16
C LEU A 17 20.99 17.62 13.70
N VAL A 18 21.49 16.64 14.46
CA VAL A 18 21.54 16.69 15.94
C VAL A 18 22.61 17.66 16.46
N PHE A 19 23.61 18.02 15.65
CA PHE A 19 24.73 18.88 16.07
C PHE A 19 24.42 20.39 16.03
N LEU A 20 23.37 20.84 15.35
CA LEU A 20 23.09 22.27 15.13
C LEU A 20 21.80 22.79 15.79
N GLY A 21 21.37 22.16 16.88
CA GLY A 21 20.58 22.80 17.94
C GLY A 21 19.20 23.39 17.60
N THR A 22 18.71 23.35 16.37
CA THR A 22 17.39 23.89 16.01
C THR A 22 16.80 23.16 14.80
N ILE A 23 16.15 22.01 14.99
CA ILE A 23 15.29 21.48 13.93
C ILE A 23 14.00 20.95 14.53
N SER A 24 12.96 21.78 14.40
CA SER A 24 11.59 21.33 14.30
C SER A 24 11.49 20.44 13.06
N VAL A 25 11.85 19.17 13.19
CA VAL A 25 11.46 18.17 12.19
C VAL A 25 10.01 17.87 12.48
N ALA A 26 9.12 18.61 11.82
CA ALA A 26 7.88 17.99 11.38
C ALA A 26 8.33 16.84 10.48
N ILE A 27 8.49 15.64 11.03
CA ILE A 27 8.78 14.42 10.27
C ILE A 27 7.46 14.09 9.55
N PRO A 28 7.25 14.39 8.26
CA PRO A 28 5.99 14.10 7.60
C PRO A 28 5.96 12.62 7.12
N ALA A 29 6.83 11.77 7.67
CA ALA A 29 7.39 10.65 6.92
C ALA A 29 7.13 9.27 7.54
N LEU A 30 5.96 9.08 8.16
CA LEU A 30 5.45 7.76 8.58
C LEU A 30 4.06 7.48 7.96
N ARG A 31 3.85 7.81 6.68
CA ARG A 31 2.56 7.54 5.99
C ARG A 31 2.50 6.16 5.36
N LEU A 32 3.66 5.66 4.92
CA LEU A 32 3.81 4.33 4.32
C LEU A 32 3.67 3.27 5.41
N ALA A 33 2.72 2.36 5.23
CA ALA A 33 2.40 1.30 6.19
C ALA A 33 3.58 0.34 6.43
N HIS A 34 4.47 0.19 5.45
CA HIS A 34 5.60 -0.74 5.47
C HIS A 34 6.96 -0.05 5.44
N GLU A 35 7.08 1.18 5.96
CA GLU A 35 8.33 1.93 5.93
C GLU A 35 9.51 1.29 6.70
N ASN A 36 9.22 0.33 7.58
CA ASN A 36 10.21 -0.41 8.35
C ASN A 36 10.51 -1.80 7.76
N LEU A 37 9.91 -2.13 6.61
CA LEU A 37 10.26 -3.32 5.84
C LEU A 37 11.32 -2.97 4.81
N THR A 38 12.07 -3.99 4.42
CA THR A 38 13.01 -3.99 3.31
C THR A 38 12.39 -4.71 2.11
N CYS A 39 12.98 -4.54 0.92
CA CYS A 39 12.49 -5.20 -0.29
C CYS A 39 12.42 -6.72 -0.14
N TRP A 40 13.35 -7.30 0.63
CA TRP A 40 13.49 -8.73 0.85
C TRP A 40 12.46 -9.33 1.82
N ASP A 41 11.74 -8.48 2.55
CA ASP A 41 10.65 -8.95 3.39
C ASP A 41 9.45 -9.39 2.53
N CYS A 42 9.38 -8.93 1.27
CA CYS A 42 8.34 -9.31 0.29
C CYS A 42 8.88 -10.07 -0.93
N HIS A 43 10.08 -9.77 -1.42
CA HIS A 43 10.70 -10.39 -2.60
C HIS A 43 11.86 -11.33 -2.23
N LEU A 44 12.23 -12.27 -3.11
CA LEU A 44 13.45 -13.07 -2.96
C LEU A 44 14.66 -12.39 -3.62
N GLU A 45 15.85 -12.65 -3.07
CA GLU A 45 17.15 -12.10 -3.51
C GLU A 45 17.46 -12.23 -5.02
N GLU A 46 16.93 -13.25 -5.67
CA GLU A 46 17.20 -13.54 -7.08
C GLU A 46 16.14 -13.01 -8.05
N ASP A 47 14.99 -12.54 -7.55
CA ASP A 47 13.89 -12.04 -8.38
C ASP A 47 13.13 -10.89 -7.72
N ILE A 48 13.78 -9.71 -7.71
CA ILE A 48 13.16 -8.48 -7.20
C ILE A 48 12.17 -7.83 -8.20
N LEU A 49 12.14 -8.30 -9.46
CA LEU A 49 11.23 -7.81 -10.49
C LEU A 49 9.97 -8.69 -10.62
N GLY A 50 10.00 -9.90 -10.08
CA GLY A 50 8.87 -10.82 -10.01
C GLY A 50 7.85 -10.46 -8.93
N PRO A 51 6.70 -11.17 -8.91
CA PRO A 51 5.68 -11.00 -7.88
C PRO A 51 6.27 -11.30 -6.49
N PRO A 52 5.77 -10.64 -5.43
CA PRO A 52 6.26 -10.86 -4.08
C PRO A 52 6.05 -12.33 -3.70
N VAL A 53 7.08 -12.93 -3.12
CA VAL A 53 7.05 -14.32 -2.65
C VAL A 53 6.31 -14.48 -1.33
N ARG A 54 6.12 -13.37 -0.60
CA ARG A 54 5.35 -13.31 0.63
C ARG A 54 4.06 -12.54 0.37
N PRO A 55 2.92 -13.22 0.16
CA PRO A 55 1.63 -12.56 0.01
C PRO A 55 1.24 -11.83 1.29
N CYS A 56 0.38 -10.80 1.16
CA CYS A 56 -0.02 -9.95 2.28
C CYS A 56 -0.54 -10.75 3.49
N LEU A 57 -1.28 -11.83 3.24
CA LEU A 57 -1.95 -12.64 4.26
C LEU A 57 -0.98 -13.46 5.13
N ASP A 58 0.28 -13.63 4.74
CA ASP A 58 1.28 -14.27 5.60
C ASP A 58 1.56 -13.45 6.87
N CYS A 59 1.34 -12.12 6.81
CA CYS A 59 1.42 -11.22 7.95
C CYS A 59 0.05 -10.67 8.38
N HIS A 60 -0.84 -10.40 7.42
CA HIS A 60 -2.18 -9.82 7.62
C HIS A 60 -3.28 -10.89 7.53
N SER A 61 -3.12 -11.99 8.25
CA SER A 61 -4.04 -13.14 8.16
C SER A 61 -5.49 -12.82 8.55
N SER A 62 -5.71 -11.83 9.43
CA SER A 62 -7.04 -11.34 9.81
C SER A 62 -7.74 -10.55 8.70
N GLU A 63 -6.98 -9.97 7.78
CA GLU A 63 -7.52 -9.05 6.78
C GLU A 63 -8.18 -9.79 5.61
N GLY A 64 -7.85 -11.08 5.41
CA GLY A 64 -8.49 -11.93 4.40
C GLY A 64 -10.00 -12.11 4.60
N SER A 65 -10.47 -12.01 5.85
CA SER A 65 -11.89 -12.03 6.20
C SER A 65 -12.49 -10.64 6.40
N HIS A 66 -11.69 -9.58 6.49
CA HIS A 66 -12.14 -8.24 6.91
C HIS A 66 -12.74 -7.37 5.79
N VAL A 67 -12.89 -7.92 4.59
CA VAL A 67 -13.83 -7.35 3.60
C VAL A 67 -15.30 -7.52 4.03
N GLU A 68 -15.57 -8.13 5.19
CA GLU A 68 -16.85 -8.04 5.91
C GLU A 68 -17.25 -6.57 6.18
N GLY A 69 -17.96 -5.98 5.21
CA GLY A 69 -18.37 -4.57 5.22
C GLY A 69 -18.49 -4.00 3.81
N PHE A 70 -17.77 -4.57 2.85
CA PHE A 70 -18.01 -4.40 1.42
C PHE A 70 -18.80 -5.61 0.94
N ASN A 71 -19.91 -5.38 0.24
CA ASN A 71 -20.52 -6.44 -0.57
C ASN A 71 -19.72 -6.43 -1.87
N PRO A 72 -18.73 -7.32 -2.05
CA PRO A 72 -18.89 -8.78 -1.92
C PRO A 72 -17.96 -9.46 -0.87
N PRO A 73 -18.05 -10.80 -0.65
CA PRO A 73 -17.33 -11.56 0.40
C PRO A 73 -15.79 -11.55 0.27
N SER A 74 -15.08 -12.35 1.08
CA SER A 74 -13.61 -12.48 1.05
C SER A 74 -13.01 -12.40 -0.36
N ILE A 75 -11.88 -11.70 -0.51
CA ILE A 75 -11.21 -11.52 -1.82
C ILE A 75 -10.99 -12.87 -2.52
N ASP A 76 -10.73 -13.95 -1.76
CA ASP A 76 -10.60 -15.30 -2.30
C ASP A 76 -11.91 -15.84 -2.89
N PHE A 77 -13.04 -15.69 -2.18
CA PHE A 77 -14.35 -16.06 -2.68
C PHE A 77 -14.72 -15.24 -3.93
N LEU A 78 -14.29 -13.98 -3.95
CA LEU A 78 -14.49 -13.11 -5.11
C LEU A 78 -13.75 -13.58 -6.34
N HIS A 79 -12.46 -13.90 -6.21
CA HIS A 79 -11.67 -14.40 -7.33
C HIS A 79 -12.15 -15.76 -7.84
N GLU A 80 -12.77 -16.59 -6.99
CA GLU A 80 -13.41 -17.85 -7.43
C GLU A 80 -14.60 -17.60 -8.37
N GLN A 81 -15.34 -16.52 -8.18
CA GLN A 81 -16.53 -16.19 -8.98
C GLN A 81 -16.26 -15.23 -10.13
N ALA A 82 -15.35 -14.29 -9.91
CA ALA A 82 -14.98 -13.22 -10.80
C ALA A 82 -13.44 -13.12 -10.79
N PRO A 83 -12.75 -13.78 -11.74
CA PRO A 83 -11.29 -13.69 -11.85
C PRO A 83 -10.77 -12.25 -12.00
N GLU A 84 -11.63 -11.33 -12.46
CA GLU A 84 -11.39 -9.89 -12.58
C GLU A 84 -11.60 -9.10 -11.27
N ALA A 85 -11.98 -9.76 -10.17
CA ALA A 85 -12.08 -9.11 -8.89
C ALA A 85 -10.75 -8.47 -8.46
N PRO A 86 -10.80 -7.38 -7.68
CA PRO A 86 -9.59 -6.70 -7.26
C PRO A 86 -8.77 -7.55 -6.29
N THR A 87 -7.45 -7.43 -6.37
CA THR A 87 -6.52 -7.98 -5.38
C THR A 87 -6.23 -6.95 -4.29
N CYS A 88 -5.54 -7.36 -3.22
CA CYS A 88 -5.13 -6.45 -2.14
C CYS A 88 -4.39 -5.21 -2.67
N VAL A 89 -3.49 -5.40 -3.64
CA VAL A 89 -2.68 -4.32 -4.22
C VAL A 89 -3.47 -3.41 -5.17
N ALA A 90 -4.58 -3.90 -5.74
CA ALA A 90 -5.44 -3.09 -6.59
C ALA A 90 -6.14 -1.97 -5.79
N CYS A 91 -6.47 -2.25 -4.52
CA CYS A 91 -7.07 -1.25 -3.63
C CYS A 91 -6.02 -0.48 -2.82
N HIS A 92 -5.00 -1.17 -2.30
CA HIS A 92 -4.07 -0.58 -1.32
C HIS A 92 -2.75 -0.06 -1.91
N GLY A 93 -2.39 -0.41 -3.15
CA GLY A 93 -1.07 -0.11 -3.74
C GLY A 93 -0.03 -1.21 -3.49
N ASN A 94 1.24 -0.97 -3.85
CA ASN A 94 2.33 -1.96 -3.70
C ASN A 94 3.54 -1.44 -2.90
N HIS A 95 4.36 -0.55 -3.46
CA HIS A 95 5.56 0.00 -2.84
C HIS A 95 5.29 1.31 -2.09
N ASP A 96 4.11 1.89 -2.34
CA ASP A 96 3.61 3.15 -1.79
C ASP A 96 2.36 2.92 -0.93
N ILE A 97 2.18 1.72 -0.37
CA ILE A 97 1.03 1.39 0.48
C ILE A 97 0.99 2.33 1.68
N GLU A 98 -0.07 3.11 1.77
CA GLU A 98 -0.35 4.00 2.90
C GLU A 98 -1.31 3.39 3.90
N SER A 99 -1.20 3.82 5.16
CA SER A 99 -2.19 3.49 6.19
C SER A 99 -3.61 3.88 5.73
N PRO A 100 -4.65 3.08 5.98
CA PRO A 100 -6.03 3.43 5.62
C PRO A 100 -6.55 4.69 6.34
N ASN A 101 -5.87 5.13 7.41
CA ASN A 101 -6.18 6.37 8.11
C ASN A 101 -5.50 7.60 7.50
N SER A 102 -4.58 7.42 6.55
CA SER A 102 -3.93 8.52 5.85
C SER A 102 -4.88 9.15 4.84
N PRO A 103 -5.06 10.47 4.81
CA PRO A 103 -5.87 11.15 3.81
C PRO A 103 -5.44 10.92 2.37
N ASP A 104 -4.18 10.53 2.15
CA ASP A 104 -3.61 10.28 0.82
C ASP A 104 -3.73 8.79 0.41
N SER A 105 -4.19 7.92 1.31
CA SER A 105 -4.42 6.51 1.00
C SER A 105 -5.59 6.35 0.02
N PRO A 106 -5.48 5.50 -1.02
CA PRO A 106 -6.59 5.25 -1.95
C PRO A 106 -7.84 4.69 -1.25
N VAL A 107 -7.64 3.93 -0.17
CA VAL A 107 -8.73 3.34 0.63
C VAL A 107 -9.23 4.27 1.75
N TYR A 108 -8.68 5.48 1.86
CA TYR A 108 -9.24 6.49 2.75
C TYR A 108 -10.67 6.83 2.32
N TRP A 109 -11.59 6.95 3.28
CA TRP A 109 -13.03 7.06 3.01
C TRP A 109 -13.44 8.14 1.99
N ARG A 110 -12.67 9.24 1.89
CA ARG A 110 -12.90 10.30 0.88
C ARG A 110 -12.47 9.91 -0.53
N ASN A 111 -11.47 9.05 -0.65
CA ASN A 111 -10.87 8.62 -1.90
C ASN A 111 -11.51 7.33 -2.43
N THR A 112 -12.23 6.59 -1.56
CA THR A 112 -12.92 5.33 -1.92
C THR A 112 -13.83 5.44 -3.16
N PRO A 113 -14.64 6.51 -3.37
CA PRO A 113 -15.45 6.63 -4.58
C PRO A 113 -14.63 6.65 -5.86
N ASP A 114 -13.51 7.37 -5.87
CA ASP A 114 -12.60 7.44 -7.02
C ASP A 114 -11.89 6.09 -7.23
N LEU A 115 -11.47 5.45 -6.13
CA LEU A 115 -10.88 4.10 -6.17
C LEU A 115 -11.84 3.08 -6.80
N CYS A 116 -13.09 2.99 -6.32
CA CYS A 116 -14.08 2.07 -6.90
C CYS A 116 -14.40 2.45 -8.36
N GLY A 117 -14.47 3.75 -8.66
CA GLY A 117 -14.68 4.29 -10.00
C GLY A 117 -13.61 3.85 -10.99
N SER A 118 -12.36 3.68 -10.56
CA SER A 118 -11.26 3.27 -11.44
C SER A 118 -11.53 1.97 -12.23
N CYS A 119 -12.34 1.05 -11.66
CA CYS A 119 -12.76 -0.19 -12.31
C CYS A 119 -14.25 -0.20 -12.68
N HIS A 120 -15.12 0.41 -11.87
CA HIS A 120 -16.58 0.35 -12.05
C HIS A 120 -17.17 1.52 -12.86
N MET A 121 -16.36 2.23 -13.63
CA MET A 121 -16.86 3.21 -14.62
C MET A 121 -17.62 2.48 -15.73
N LYS A 122 -18.94 2.71 -15.81
CA LYS A 122 -19.74 2.41 -17.00
C LYS A 122 -19.22 3.29 -18.15
N ALA A 123 -18.94 2.67 -19.29
CA ALA A 123 -18.48 3.36 -20.49
C ALA A 123 -19.35 4.59 -20.84
N GLU A 124 -18.66 5.62 -21.34
CA GLU A 124 -19.15 6.80 -22.08
C GLU A 124 -19.71 7.98 -21.27
N PHE A 125 -18.81 8.93 -20.95
CA PHE A 125 -19.14 10.36 -20.89
C PHE A 125 -19.11 10.94 -22.31
N GLU A 126 -20.04 10.53 -23.19
CA GLU A 126 -20.43 11.37 -24.32
C GLU A 126 -21.60 12.27 -23.88
N GLY A 127 -21.23 13.46 -23.40
CA GLY A 127 -22.05 14.66 -23.50
C GLY A 127 -23.19 14.83 -22.50
N VAL A 128 -22.92 15.49 -21.37
CA VAL A 128 -23.76 16.62 -20.89
C VAL A 128 -22.89 17.59 -20.08
N ILE A 129 -22.33 18.58 -20.78
CA ILE A 129 -22.28 19.95 -20.23
C ILE A 129 -23.03 20.78 -21.27
N LYS A 130 -24.29 21.07 -20.98
CA LYS A 130 -25.09 22.12 -21.64
C LYS A 130 -25.13 23.31 -20.72
#